data_AF-A0A0H4W5T0-F1
#
_entry.id   AF-A0A0H4W5T0-F1
#
_cell.length_a   1.000
_cell.length_b   1.000
_cell.length_c   1.000
_cell.angle_alpha   90.00
_cell.angle_beta   90.00
_cell.angle_gamma   90.00
#
_symmetry.space_group_name_H-M   'P 1'
#
loop_
_entity.id
_entity.type
_entity.pdbx_description
1 polymer ?
#
loop_
_entity_poly.entity_id
_entity_poly.type
_entity_poly.pdbx_seq_one_letter_code
_entity_poly.pdbx_strand_id
1 'polypeptide(L)'
;MTTTSPVLANVFNLTGWLFGLLFLAIGIVNTFWGNDLGFGLFIIVLAFIFFPAVTSLIKSKTGFAIPRVLKWLVGLFILFAALGVGELFDKIDLMLASF
;
A
#
# COMPACT_ATOMS: atom_id res chain seq x y z
N MET A 1 -12.32 12.90 23.63
CA MET A 1 -11.53 13.44 22.51
C MET A 1 -10.07 13.16 22.80
N THR A 2 -9.42 12.25 22.06
CA THR A 2 -7.97 12.01 22.22
C THR A 2 -7.22 13.01 21.34
N THR A 3 -6.71 14.08 21.91
CA THR A 3 -5.86 15.07 21.22
C THR A 3 -4.52 14.41 20.94
N THR A 4 -4.38 13.78 19.78
CA THR A 4 -3.07 13.33 19.30
C THR A 4 -2.18 14.55 19.11
N SER A 5 -1.02 14.57 19.76
CA SER A 5 -0.01 15.61 19.56
C SER A 5 0.26 15.83 18.07
N PRO A 6 0.45 17.08 17.60
CA PRO A 6 0.76 17.38 16.20
C PRO A 6 1.97 16.61 15.67
N VAL A 7 2.92 16.28 16.55
CA VAL A 7 4.08 15.43 16.22
C VAL A 7 3.65 14.00 15.88
N LEU A 8 2.79 13.39 16.70
CA LEU A 8 2.29 12.03 16.46
C LEU A 8 1.47 11.98 15.15
N ALA A 9 0.66 13.00 14.89
CA ALA A 9 -0.10 13.10 13.64
C ALA A 9 0.82 13.15 12.42
N ASN A 10 1.92 13.92 12.47
CA ASN A 10 2.90 13.99 11.39
C ASN A 10 3.64 12.67 11.18
N VAL A 11 4.03 11.98 12.26
CA VAL A 11 4.67 10.66 12.17
C VAL A 11 3.74 9.63 11.53
N PHE A 12 2.45 9.60 11.90
CA PHE A 12 1.49 8.69 11.28
C PHE A 12 1.21 9.01 9.82
N ASN A 13 1.22 10.29 9.44
CA ASN A 13 1.09 10.67 8.04
C ASN A 13 2.30 10.21 7.24
N LEU A 14 3.51 10.42 7.76
CA LEU A 14 4.75 10.00 7.11
C LEU A 14 4.81 8.49 6.93
N THR A 15 4.48 7.70 7.96
CA THR A 15 4.45 6.24 7.83
C THR A 15 3.41 5.78 6.82
N GLY A 16 2.22 6.40 6.79
CA GLY A 16 1.22 6.14 5.76
C GLY A 16 1.73 6.39 4.34
N TRP A 17 2.46 7.49 4.12
CA TRP A 17 3.10 7.78 2.83
C TRP A 17 4.18 6.76 2.46
N LEU A 18 5.06 6.41 3.41
CA LEU A 18 6.13 5.43 3.18
C LEU A 18 5.58 4.06 2.79
N PHE A 19 4.63 3.53 3.57
CA PHE A 19 4.00 2.24 3.26
C PHE A 19 3.16 2.31 1.97
N GLY A 20 2.44 3.41 1.74
CA GLY A 20 1.68 3.61 0.50
C GLY A 20 2.56 3.58 -0.74
N LEU A 21 3.69 4.30 -0.71
CA LEU A 21 4.65 4.29 -1.82
C LEU A 21 5.31 2.92 -2.02
N LEU A 22 5.70 2.25 -0.94
CA LEU A 22 6.26 0.89 -1.00
C LEU A 22 5.28 -0.09 -1.66
N PHE A 23 4.03 -0.13 -1.19
CA PHE A 23 3.03 -1.03 -1.73
C PHE A 23 2.61 -0.67 -3.15
N LEU A 24 2.61 0.62 -3.50
CA LEU A 24 2.38 1.07 -4.87
C LEU A 24 3.50 0.56 -5.79
N ALA A 25 4.76 0.68 -5.39
CA ALA A 25 5.90 0.17 -6.16
C ALA A 25 5.80 -1.36 -6.36
N ILE A 26 5.47 -2.11 -5.31
CA ILE A 26 5.23 -3.56 -5.39
C ILE A 26 4.12 -3.88 -6.41
N GLY A 27 3.02 -3.14 -6.37
CA GLY A 27 1.90 -3.33 -7.31
C GLY A 27 2.30 -3.03 -8.75
N ILE A 28 3.09 -1.97 -8.99
CA ILE A 28 3.62 -1.63 -10.32
C ILE A 28 4.52 -2.76 -10.84
N VAL A 29 5.49 -3.23 -10.03
CA VAL A 29 6.36 -4.35 -10.38
C VAL A 29 5.53 -5.58 -10.77
N ASN A 30 4.52 -5.92 -9.96
CA ASN A 30 3.65 -7.06 -10.21
C ASN A 30 2.73 -6.88 -11.43
N THR A 31 2.41 -5.66 -11.82
CA THR A 31 1.55 -5.39 -12.99
C THR A 31 2.32 -5.52 -14.31
N PHE A 32 3.57 -5.03 -14.34
CA PHE A 32 4.35 -4.95 -15.58
C PHE A 32 5.32 -6.13 -15.79
N TRP A 33 5.86 -6.70 -14.71
CA TRP A 33 6.79 -7.84 -14.75
C TRP A 33 6.21 -9.10 -14.10
N GLY A 34 4.96 -9.05 -13.67
CA GLY A 34 4.26 -10.21 -13.15
C GLY A 34 3.56 -11.03 -14.22
N ASN A 35 3.19 -12.25 -13.81
CA ASN A 35 2.38 -13.17 -14.59
C ASN A 35 0.87 -12.82 -14.59
N ASP A 36 0.40 -12.01 -13.62
CA ASP A 36 -1.00 -11.64 -13.45
C ASP A 36 -1.17 -10.12 -13.25
N LEU A 37 -1.68 -9.47 -14.30
CA LEU A 37 -2.00 -8.04 -14.30
C LEU A 37 -3.06 -7.69 -13.25
N GLY A 38 -4.07 -8.55 -13.07
CA GLY A 38 -5.15 -8.33 -12.11
C GLY A 38 -4.65 -8.29 -10.67
N PHE A 39 -3.71 -9.18 -10.33
CA PHE A 39 -3.07 -9.18 -9.02
C PHE A 39 -2.27 -7.90 -8.76
N GLY A 40 -1.48 -7.44 -9.74
CA GLY A 40 -0.73 -6.19 -9.64
C GLY A 40 -1.64 -4.97 -9.44
N LEU A 41 -2.70 -4.85 -10.24
CA LEU A 41 -3.70 -3.79 -10.10
C LEU A 41 -4.43 -3.83 -8.76
N PHE A 42 -4.73 -5.03 -8.26
CA PHE A 42 -5.35 -5.20 -6.94
C PHE A 42 -4.45 -4.65 -5.82
N ILE A 43 -3.14 -4.93 -5.86
CA ILE A 43 -2.18 -4.35 -4.90
C ILE A 43 -2.13 -2.83 -5.01
N ILE A 44 -2.11 -2.27 -6.24
CA ILE A 44 -2.13 -0.82 -6.47
C ILE A 44 -3.35 -0.18 -5.81
N VAL A 45 -4.53 -0.77 -6.00
CA VAL A 45 -5.77 -0.27 -5.40
C VAL A 45 -5.69 -0.33 -3.87
N LEU A 46 -5.19 -1.43 -3.30
CA LEU A 46 -5.02 -1.56 -1.84
C LEU A 46 -4.00 -0.56 -1.28
N ALA A 47 -2.93 -0.24 -2.02
CA ALA A 47 -1.91 0.71 -1.61
C ALA A 47 -2.51 2.11 -1.35
N PHE A 48 -3.56 2.50 -2.06
CA PHE A 48 -4.23 3.80 -1.86
C PHE A 48 -4.80 3.99 -0.44
N ILE A 49 -5.14 2.91 0.27
CA ILE A 49 -5.66 2.95 1.65
C ILE A 49 -4.63 3.51 2.65
N PHE A 50 -3.34 3.42 2.33
CA PHE A 50 -2.26 3.90 3.20
C PHE A 50 -2.04 5.40 3.09
N PHE A 51 -2.39 6.02 1.96
CA PHE A 51 -2.21 7.44 1.76
C PHE A 51 -3.16 8.25 2.66
N PRO A 52 -2.64 9.19 3.48
CA PRO A 52 -3.46 10.04 4.32
C PRO A 52 -4.50 10.85 3.54
N ALA A 53 -4.13 11.32 2.34
CA ALA A 53 -5.03 12.08 1.45
C ALA A 53 -6.25 11.26 1.03
N VAL A 54 -6.05 10.00 0.62
CA VAL A 54 -7.14 9.10 0.22
C VAL A 54 -8.02 8.75 1.43
N THR A 55 -7.41 8.47 2.58
CA THR A 55 -8.17 8.17 3.80
C THR A 55 -9.05 9.35 4.22
N SER A 56 -8.53 10.58 4.10
CA SER A 56 -9.28 11.81 4.37
C SER A 56 -10.43 12.01 3.39
N LEU A 57 -10.20 11.76 2.10
CA LEU A 57 -11.22 11.84 1.04
C LEU A 57 -12.33 10.81 1.22
N ILE A 58 -11.99 9.56 1.56
CA ILE A 58 -12.97 8.52 1.85
C ILE A 58 -13.82 8.92 3.05
N LYS A 59 -13.19 9.42 4.13
CA LYS A 59 -13.91 9.87 5.31
C LYS A 59 -14.85 11.04 5.01
N SER A 60 -14.43 12.00 4.18
CA SER A 60 -15.26 13.15 3.84
C SER A 60 -16.43 12.80 2.92
N LYS A 61 -16.27 11.82 2.03
CA LYS A 61 -17.35 11.38 1.12
C LYS A 61 -18.31 10.35 1.72
N THR A 62 -17.81 9.43 2.54
CA THR A 62 -18.61 8.29 3.04
C THR A 62 -18.94 8.39 4.53
N GLY A 63 -18.30 9.30 5.27
CA GLY A 63 -18.37 9.35 6.74
C GLY A 63 -17.59 8.24 7.43
N PHE A 64 -17.07 7.25 6.69
CA PHE A 64 -16.37 6.10 7.25
C PHE A 64 -14.88 6.38 7.43
N ALA A 65 -14.38 6.18 8.65
CA ALA A 65 -12.96 6.25 8.95
C ALA A 65 -12.35 4.85 8.92
N ILE A 66 -11.36 4.65 8.05
CA ILE A 66 -10.65 3.37 7.92
C ILE A 66 -9.93 3.04 9.24
N PRO A 67 -10.26 1.93 9.92
CA PRO A 67 -9.61 1.55 11.17
C PRO A 67 -8.13 1.25 10.97
N ARG A 68 -7.30 1.60 11.96
CA ARG A 68 -5.85 1.33 11.91
C ARG A 68 -5.53 -0.16 11.81
N VAL A 69 -6.30 -1.01 12.48
CA VAL A 69 -6.15 -2.47 12.43
C VAL A 69 -6.31 -2.98 11.00
N LEU A 70 -7.27 -2.44 10.24
CA LEU A 70 -7.47 -2.83 8.84
C LEU A 70 -6.25 -2.49 7.99
N LYS A 71 -5.63 -1.33 8.21
CA LYS A 71 -4.38 -0.96 7.51
C LYS A 71 -3.26 -1.95 7.79
N TRP A 72 -3.09 -2.38 9.04
CA TRP A 72 -2.10 -3.39 9.39
C TRP A 72 -2.36 -4.74 8.72
N LEU A 73 -3.62 -5.20 8.72
CA LEU A 73 -4.00 -6.45 8.05
C LEU A 73 -3.75 -6.39 6.55
N VAL A 74 -4.13 -5.29 5.90
CA VAL A 74 -3.88 -5.09 4.46
C VAL A 74 -2.38 -5.02 4.17
N GLY A 75 -1.60 -4.34 5.00
CA GLY A 75 -0.16 -4.21 4.79
C GLY A 75 0.55 -5.56 4.93
N LEU A 76 0.19 -6.32 5.96
CA LEU A 76 0.68 -7.69 6.14
C LEU A 76 0.27 -8.58 4.96
N PHE A 77 -0.97 -8.48 4.51
CA PHE A 77 -1.45 -9.21 3.34
C PHE A 77 -0.65 -8.87 2.08
N ILE A 78 -0.41 -7.60 1.78
CA ILE A 78 0.38 -7.20 0.60
C ILE A 78 1.80 -7.74 0.68
N LEU A 79 2.46 -7.61 1.84
CA LEU A 79 3.82 -8.11 2.02
C LEU A 79 3.89 -9.63 1.89
N PHE A 80 2.99 -10.35 2.54
CA PHE A 80 2.91 -11.81 2.45
C PHE A 80 2.61 -12.26 1.01
N ALA A 81 1.63 -11.64 0.37
CA ALA A 81 1.21 -12.00 -0.97
C ALA A 81 2.31 -11.68 -1.99
N ALA A 82 2.97 -10.53 -1.91
CA ALA A 82 4.02 -10.16 -2.85
C ALA A 82 5.31 -10.96 -2.64
N LEU A 83 5.77 -11.12 -1.40
CA LEU A 83 7.03 -11.82 -1.10
C LEU A 83 6.89 -13.35 -1.21
N GLY A 84 5.74 -13.91 -0.82
CA GLY A 84 5.53 -15.35 -0.78
C GLY A 84 4.99 -15.92 -2.09
N VAL A 85 3.87 -15.38 -2.58
CA VAL A 85 3.12 -15.95 -3.72
C VAL A 85 3.38 -15.18 -5.01
N GLY A 86 3.64 -13.88 -4.91
CA GLY A 86 3.81 -12.97 -6.02
C GLY A 86 5.23 -12.92 -6.56
N GLU A 87 6.13 -13.80 -6.10
CA GLU A 87 7.49 -13.96 -6.62
C GLU A 87 8.22 -12.62 -6.83
N LEU A 88 8.06 -11.69 -5.87
CA LEU A 88 8.48 -10.30 -6.07
C LEU A 88 9.97 -10.18 -6.43
N PHE A 89 10.84 -11.00 -5.84
CA PHE A 89 12.28 -10.97 -6.13
C PHE A 89 12.56 -11.34 -7.59
N ASP A 90 11.99 -12.44 -8.09
CA ASP A 90 12.16 -12.85 -9.48
C ASP A 90 11.64 -11.78 -10.46
N LYS A 91 10.54 -11.10 -10.10
CA LYS A 91 9.99 -9.98 -10.90
C LYS A 91 10.87 -8.75 -10.89
N ILE A 92 11.57 -8.49 -9.78
CA ILE A 92 12.58 -7.42 -9.71
C ILE A 92 13.77 -7.78 -10.59
N ASP A 93 14.22 -9.04 -10.58
CA ASP A 93 15.32 -9.49 -11.44
C ASP A 93 14.94 -9.38 -12.93
N LEU A 94 13.71 -9.76 -13.30
CA LEU A 94 13.18 -9.54 -14.64
C LEU A 94 13.13 -8.06 -15.00
N MET A 95 12.71 -7.19 -14.07
CA MET A 95 12.72 -5.74 -14.25
C MET A 95 14.13 -5.26 -14.58
N LEU A 96 15.13 -5.63 -13.78
CA LEU A 96 16.52 -5.21 -13.97
C LEU A 96 17.13 -5.75 -15.27
N ALA A 97 16.73 -6.95 -15.72
CA ALA A 97 17.17 -7.51 -17.00
C ALA A 97 16.49 -6.87 -18.23
N SER A 98 15.40 -6.13 -18.04
CA SER A 98 14.63 -5.47 -19.11
C SER A 98 15.17 -4.09 -19.50
N PHE A 99 16.16 -3.57 -18.78
CA PHE A 99 16.78 -2.25 -18.99
C PHE A 99 18.20 -2.40 -19.54
#